data_AF-A0A6N9NIM0-F1
#
_entry.id   AF-A0A6N9NIM0-F1
#
_cell.length_a   1.000
_cell.length_b   1.000
_cell.length_c   1.000
_cell.angle_alpha   90.00
_cell.angle_beta   90.00
_cell.angle_gamma   90.00
#
_symmetry.space_group_name_H-M   'P 1'
#
loop_
_entity.id
_entity.type
_entity.pdbx_description
1 polymer ?
#
loop_
_entity_poly.entity_id
_entity_poly.type
_entity_poly.pdbx_seq_one_letter_code
_entity_poly.pdbx_strand_id
1 'polypeptide(L)'
;MKKTWIYLVAVLFPFIGICQQIPDSVTVFIDNRIEVVIELDDYIKLKENNDAATIVKKFQAQLPKIINELQLDKSEIVTYINDSLLTIEDGEQRKVFLNTESSLINTGVRDKAILRYKGLEITISTNDLEIILDIDMAKCVQMVVDSLPEKSRLSRSLFFQIIDSKVIEIDGQNRKNSYNDVLALQMGTGISLLKNTSLVDLTFSMDFIFYKKGKISHNGYVSTNLMYDFVNNREMNINTFLNIGYRSYYFNKEDEEHFVGLEFGYLVSRQGDLFDKNTFRFGLSKSINSHFTFSSQLYMEDNFKRFYPGVRLDIKF
;
A
#
# COMPACT_ATOMS: atom_id res chain seq x y z
N MET A 1 -43.87 -32.99 -10.00
CA MET A 1 -43.92 -31.52 -10.17
C MET A 1 -42.50 -30.98 -10.12
N LYS A 2 -42.10 -30.24 -11.15
CA LYS A 2 -40.71 -29.91 -11.51
C LYS A 2 -40.12 -28.87 -10.55
N LYS A 3 -38.91 -29.14 -10.04
CA LYS A 3 -38.04 -28.17 -9.35
C LYS A 3 -37.39 -27.28 -10.41
N THR A 4 -37.74 -26.00 -10.42
CA THR A 4 -37.11 -25.00 -11.30
C THR A 4 -35.87 -24.48 -10.58
N TRP A 5 -34.69 -24.90 -11.03
CA TRP A 5 -33.43 -24.26 -10.70
C TRP A 5 -33.32 -22.98 -11.53
N ILE A 6 -33.32 -21.82 -10.88
CA ILE A 6 -33.00 -20.55 -11.54
C ILE A 6 -31.48 -20.37 -11.41
N TYR A 7 -30.79 -20.50 -12.54
CA TYR A 7 -29.38 -20.12 -12.67
C TYR A 7 -29.30 -18.60 -12.69
N LEU A 8 -28.83 -18.00 -11.60
CA LEU A 8 -28.37 -16.62 -11.59
C LEU A 8 -26.91 -16.63 -12.07
N VAL A 9 -26.70 -16.45 -13.37
CA VAL A 9 -25.36 -16.23 -13.94
C VAL A 9 -25.04 -14.75 -13.76
N ALA A 10 -24.41 -14.41 -12.64
CA ALA A 10 -23.73 -13.13 -12.48
C ALA A 10 -22.34 -13.27 -13.10
N VAL A 11 -22.09 -12.54 -14.18
CA VAL A 11 -20.77 -12.41 -14.80
C VAL A 11 -19.90 -11.59 -13.84
N LEU A 12 -19.03 -12.28 -13.11
CA LEU A 12 -18.03 -11.70 -12.22
C LEU A 12 -16.79 -11.34 -13.03
N PHE A 13 -16.45 -10.07 -13.10
CA PHE A 13 -15.11 -9.62 -13.46
C PHE A 13 -14.33 -9.37 -12.16
N PRO A 14 -13.40 -10.26 -11.76
CA PRO A 14 -12.50 -9.92 -10.68
C PRO A 14 -11.45 -8.96 -11.23
N PHE A 15 -11.52 -7.68 -10.85
CA PHE A 15 -10.36 -6.80 -10.92
C PHE A 15 -9.36 -7.26 -9.85
N ILE A 16 -8.55 -8.26 -10.18
CA ILE A 16 -7.40 -8.65 -9.35
C ILE A 16 -6.28 -7.65 -9.66
N GLY A 17 -6.34 -6.48 -9.04
CA GLY A 17 -5.17 -5.62 -8.90
C GLY A 17 -4.31 -6.20 -7.78
N ILE A 18 -3.15 -6.77 -8.12
CA ILE A 18 -2.15 -7.11 -7.11
C ILE A 18 -1.68 -5.77 -6.51
N CYS A 19 -2.13 -5.48 -5.28
CA CYS A 19 -1.86 -4.23 -4.59
C CYS A 19 -0.49 -4.33 -3.90
N GLN A 20 0.60 -4.28 -4.67
CA GLN A 20 1.94 -4.19 -4.09
C GLN A 20 2.15 -2.83 -3.43
N GLN A 21 2.73 -2.83 -2.23
CA GLN A 21 3.28 -1.60 -1.65
C GLN A 21 4.31 -1.03 -2.61
N ILE A 22 4.16 0.25 -2.98
CA ILE A 22 5.15 0.92 -3.80
C ILE A 22 5.99 1.78 -2.87
N PRO A 23 7.21 1.34 -2.48
CA PRO A 23 8.05 2.07 -1.55
C PRO A 23 8.42 3.44 -2.12
N ASP A 24 8.85 4.34 -1.26
CA ASP A 24 9.55 5.54 -1.71
C ASP A 24 10.97 5.15 -2.14
N SER A 25 11.47 5.83 -3.16
CA SER A 25 12.88 5.73 -3.54
C SER A 25 13.50 7.11 -3.64
N VAL A 26 14.73 7.24 -3.18
CA VAL A 26 15.56 8.43 -3.33
C VAL A 26 16.81 8.02 -4.08
N THR A 27 16.94 8.51 -5.31
CA THR A 27 18.11 8.30 -6.17
C THR A 27 18.96 9.56 -6.18
N VAL A 28 20.25 9.39 -5.93
CA VAL A 28 21.22 10.48 -5.86
C VAL A 28 22.37 10.20 -6.82
N PHE A 29 22.65 11.14 -7.71
CA PHE A 29 23.81 11.12 -8.59
C PHE A 29 24.88 12.06 -8.04
N ILE A 30 26.04 11.52 -7.67
CA ILE A 30 27.15 12.30 -7.10
C ILE A 30 28.23 12.45 -8.17
N ASP A 31 28.54 13.69 -8.54
CA ASP A 31 29.53 14.06 -9.56
C ASP A 31 29.40 13.30 -10.89
N ASN A 32 28.21 12.80 -11.24
CA ASN A 32 27.95 11.91 -12.38
C ASN A 32 28.75 10.60 -12.40
N ARG A 33 29.39 10.24 -11.29
CA ARG A 33 30.23 9.04 -11.16
C ARG A 33 29.56 7.95 -10.34
N ILE A 34 28.80 8.36 -9.31
CA ILE A 34 28.18 7.44 -8.36
C ILE A 34 26.67 7.64 -8.39
N GLU A 35 25.95 6.52 -8.43
CA GLU A 35 24.52 6.47 -8.22
C GLU A 35 24.24 5.80 -6.87
N VAL A 36 23.47 6.48 -6.02
CA VAL A 36 23.01 5.96 -4.74
C VAL A 36 21.49 5.87 -4.78
N VAL A 37 20.95 4.67 -4.63
CA VAL A 37 19.51 4.42 -4.53
C VAL A 37 19.20 4.02 -3.10
N ILE A 38 18.32 4.78 -2.45
CA ILE A 38 17.84 4.51 -1.10
C ILE A 38 16.37 4.10 -1.21
N GLU A 39 16.07 2.85 -0.85
CA GLU A 39 14.70 2.31 -0.86
C GLU A 39 14.17 2.18 0.57
N LEU A 40 12.95 2.70 0.79
CA LEU A 40 12.28 2.62 2.09
C LEU A 40 10.77 2.85 2.01
N ASP A 41 10.05 2.47 3.07
CA ASP A 41 8.57 2.65 3.12
C ASP A 41 8.12 4.12 3.05
N ASP A 42 8.89 5.02 3.67
CA ASP A 42 8.58 6.45 3.77
C ASP A 42 9.89 7.23 3.91
N TYR A 43 10.22 8.07 2.91
CA TYR A 43 11.47 8.84 2.92
C TYR A 43 11.60 9.77 4.13
N ILE A 44 10.51 10.10 4.83
CA ILE A 44 10.59 10.89 6.07
C ILE A 44 11.41 10.20 7.15
N LYS A 45 11.43 8.87 7.18
CA LYS A 45 12.26 8.14 8.15
C LYS A 45 13.75 8.54 8.03
N LEU A 46 14.20 8.96 6.84
CA LEU A 46 15.56 9.49 6.64
C LEU A 46 15.80 10.84 7.32
N LYS A 47 14.77 11.67 7.52
CA LYS A 47 14.89 12.92 8.29
C LYS A 47 14.85 12.69 9.79
N GLU A 48 14.15 11.65 10.23
CA GLU A 48 13.95 11.33 11.64
C GLU A 48 15.15 10.61 12.26
N ASN A 49 16.00 9.98 11.45
CA ASN A 49 17.20 9.30 11.91
C ASN A 49 18.39 9.52 10.98
N ASN A 50 19.60 9.40 11.53
CA ASN A 50 20.84 9.48 10.76
C ASN A 50 21.32 8.09 10.30
N ASP A 51 20.43 7.10 10.21
CA ASP A 51 20.81 5.71 9.95
C ASP A 51 21.46 5.58 8.57
N ALA A 52 20.95 6.30 7.55
CA ALA A 52 21.49 6.31 6.19
C ALA A 52 22.91 6.89 6.11
N ALA A 53 23.16 8.04 6.74
CA ALA A 53 24.50 8.62 6.80
C ALA A 53 25.47 7.73 7.61
N THR A 54 24.96 7.11 8.69
CA THR A 54 25.75 6.25 9.57
C THR A 54 26.21 4.97 8.86
N ILE A 55 25.31 4.25 8.19
CA ILE A 55 25.64 2.99 7.51
C ILE A 55 26.63 3.23 6.37
N VAL A 56 26.44 4.30 5.59
CA VAL A 56 27.34 4.68 4.50
C VAL A 56 28.73 5.01 5.03
N LYS A 57 28.82 5.77 6.13
CA LYS A 57 30.10 6.08 6.78
C LYS A 57 30.83 4.82 7.26
N LYS A 58 30.10 3.87 7.86
CA LYS A 58 30.69 2.59 8.31
C LYS A 58 31.18 1.75 7.13
N PHE A 59 30.40 1.68 6.06
CA PHE A 59 30.79 1.00 4.83
C PHE A 59 32.08 1.57 4.24
N GLN A 60 32.15 2.91 4.06
CA GLN A 60 33.36 3.58 3.56
C GLN A 60 34.60 3.30 4.42
N ALA A 61 34.45 3.20 5.75
CA ALA A 61 35.56 2.88 6.64
C ALA A 61 36.05 1.42 6.54
N GLN A 62 35.23 0.50 6.02
CA GLN A 62 35.61 -0.90 5.82
C GLN A 62 36.17 -1.17 4.42
N LEU A 63 35.77 -0.38 3.42
CA LEU A 63 36.15 -0.59 2.02
C LEU A 63 37.67 -0.69 1.77
N PRO A 64 38.56 0.11 2.42
CA PRO A 64 40.01 -0.01 2.22
C PRO A 64 40.58 -1.38 2.59
N LYS A 65 39.86 -2.18 3.39
CA LYS A 65 40.32 -3.51 3.82
C LYS A 65 40.14 -4.57 2.75
N ILE A 66 39.16 -4.39 1.86
CA ILE A 66 38.81 -5.36 0.82
C ILE A 66 39.19 -4.87 -0.59
N ILE A 67 39.70 -3.65 -0.70
CA ILE A 67 39.93 -2.99 -1.99
C ILE A 67 40.91 -3.77 -2.88
N ASN A 68 41.93 -4.37 -2.27
CA ASN A 68 42.91 -5.21 -2.97
C ASN A 68 42.34 -6.58 -3.38
N GLU A 69 41.15 -6.94 -2.91
CA GLU A 69 40.45 -8.17 -3.27
C GLU A 69 39.51 -7.95 -4.46
N LEU A 70 39.17 -6.69 -4.79
CA LEU A 70 38.29 -6.33 -5.90
C LEU A 70 38.99 -6.45 -7.26
N GLN A 71 38.25 -6.90 -8.28
CA GLN A 71 38.75 -7.13 -9.62
C GLN A 71 38.15 -6.14 -10.63
N LEU A 72 38.96 -5.20 -11.12
CA LEU A 72 38.56 -4.12 -12.04
C LEU A 72 37.92 -4.58 -13.37
N ASP A 73 38.13 -5.84 -13.78
CA ASP A 73 37.58 -6.42 -15.01
C ASP A 73 36.29 -7.23 -14.80
N LYS A 74 35.80 -7.31 -13.56
CA LYS A 74 34.55 -7.99 -13.19
C LYS A 74 33.53 -7.03 -12.62
N SER A 75 32.26 -7.45 -12.62
CA SER A 75 31.23 -6.80 -11.83
C SER A 75 31.22 -7.48 -10.50
N GLU A 76 31.38 -6.75 -9.40
CA GLU A 76 31.31 -7.33 -8.07
C GLU A 76 30.17 -6.70 -7.25
N ILE A 77 29.54 -7.53 -6.42
CA ILE A 77 28.52 -7.11 -5.46
C ILE A 77 29.12 -7.21 -4.08
N VAL A 78 29.35 -6.05 -3.46
CA VAL A 78 29.81 -5.93 -2.08
C VAL A 78 28.62 -5.73 -1.15
N THR A 79 28.37 -6.66 -0.24
CA THR A 79 27.23 -6.57 0.69
C THR A 79 27.70 -6.24 2.11
N TYR A 80 26.98 -5.32 2.77
CA TYR A 80 27.20 -4.93 4.16
C TYR A 80 25.90 -4.99 4.96
N ILE A 81 25.84 -5.84 6.01
CA ILE A 81 24.62 -6.08 6.78
C ILE A 81 24.87 -5.84 8.26
N ASN A 82 24.22 -4.85 8.88
CA ASN A 82 24.17 -4.67 10.34
C ASN A 82 25.53 -4.85 11.08
N ASP A 83 26.56 -4.14 10.64
CA ASP A 83 27.90 -4.23 11.25
C ASP A 83 28.63 -5.58 11.04
N SER A 84 28.21 -6.39 10.07
CA SER A 84 28.93 -7.58 9.63
C SER A 84 30.26 -7.26 8.94
N LEU A 85 31.03 -8.31 8.64
CA LEU A 85 32.07 -8.24 7.62
C LEU A 85 31.45 -8.04 6.23
N LEU A 86 32.21 -7.43 5.33
CA LEU A 86 31.84 -7.31 3.92
C LEU A 86 31.90 -8.68 3.25
N THR A 87 30.94 -8.95 2.36
CA THR A 87 30.95 -10.13 1.49
C THR A 87 31.02 -9.69 0.04
N ILE A 88 31.81 -10.39 -0.77
CA ILE A 88 31.99 -10.13 -2.20
C ILE A 88 31.40 -11.30 -2.98
N GLU A 89 30.54 -11.00 -3.94
CA GLU A 89 29.93 -11.97 -4.85
C GLU A 89 30.09 -11.50 -6.31
N ASP A 90 30.16 -12.44 -7.26
CA ASP A 90 30.17 -12.12 -8.69
C ASP A 90 28.84 -11.45 -9.09
N GLY A 91 28.92 -10.28 -9.72
CA GLY A 91 27.79 -9.50 -10.20
C GLY A 91 27.43 -9.75 -11.66
N GLU A 92 26.21 -9.34 -12.07
CA GLU A 92 25.83 -9.33 -13.48
C GLU A 92 26.56 -8.23 -14.25
N GLN A 93 27.34 -8.61 -15.27
CA GLN A 93 27.99 -7.64 -16.16
C GLN A 93 26.94 -6.83 -16.95
N ARG A 94 26.66 -5.60 -16.51
CA ARG A 94 25.84 -4.63 -17.24
C ARG A 94 26.70 -3.44 -17.66
N LYS A 95 26.78 -3.19 -18.98
CA LYS A 95 27.41 -1.99 -19.53
C LYS A 95 26.40 -0.85 -19.52
N VAL A 96 26.73 0.25 -18.86
CA VAL A 96 25.90 1.46 -18.83
C VAL A 96 26.54 2.51 -19.74
N PHE A 97 25.71 3.19 -20.52
CA PHE A 97 26.14 4.27 -21.40
C PHE A 97 25.54 5.57 -20.90
N LEU A 98 26.38 6.57 -20.64
CA LEU A 98 25.95 7.92 -20.30
C LEU A 98 25.81 8.72 -21.61
N ASN A 99 24.62 9.26 -21.86
CA ASN A 99 24.36 10.09 -23.01
C ASN A 99 24.66 11.56 -22.65
N THR A 100 25.76 12.09 -23.18
CA THR A 100 26.02 13.54 -23.17
C THR A 100 25.47 14.15 -24.45
N GLU A 101 25.20 15.46 -24.47
CA GLU A 101 24.69 16.18 -25.66
C GLU A 101 25.54 15.96 -26.93
N SER A 102 26.80 15.50 -26.77
CA SER A 102 27.76 15.28 -27.85
C SER A 102 28.25 13.83 -28.04
N SER A 103 27.99 12.89 -27.12
CA SER A 103 28.47 11.50 -27.24
C SER A 103 27.85 10.52 -26.23
N LEU A 104 27.78 9.23 -26.62
CA LEU A 104 27.52 8.11 -25.71
C LEU A 104 28.85 7.61 -25.13
N ILE A 105 29.03 7.75 -23.82
CA ILE A 105 30.23 7.32 -23.11
C ILE A 105 29.89 5.99 -22.41
N ASN A 106 30.59 4.90 -22.77
CA ASN A 106 30.53 3.66 -22.01
C ASN A 106 31.20 3.88 -20.66
N THR A 107 30.45 3.79 -19.56
CA THR A 107 30.96 4.02 -18.21
C THR A 107 31.57 2.76 -17.58
N GLY A 108 31.69 1.65 -18.32
CA GLY A 108 32.28 0.41 -17.82
C GLY A 108 31.28 -0.55 -17.18
N VAL A 109 31.81 -1.62 -16.57
CA VAL A 109 31.07 -2.57 -15.74
C VAL A 109 30.83 -1.91 -14.38
N ARG A 110 29.62 -2.02 -13.82
CA ARG A 110 29.33 -1.41 -12.52
C ARG A 110 29.54 -2.39 -11.38
N ASP A 111 30.38 -1.98 -10.44
CA ASP A 111 30.34 -2.53 -9.10
C ASP A 111 29.10 -2.03 -8.38
N LYS A 112 28.59 -2.89 -7.51
CA LYS A 112 27.46 -2.56 -6.64
C LYS A 112 27.84 -2.79 -5.20
N ALA A 113 27.50 -1.83 -4.35
CA ALA A 113 27.45 -2.07 -2.92
C ALA A 113 25.99 -2.10 -2.46
N ILE A 114 25.59 -3.15 -1.75
CA ILE A 114 24.25 -3.26 -1.15
C ILE A 114 24.41 -3.19 0.37
N LEU A 115 23.88 -2.12 0.96
CA LEU A 115 23.96 -1.87 2.38
C LEU A 115 22.58 -2.05 3.00
N ARG A 116 22.47 -2.94 3.98
CA ARG A 116 21.21 -3.21 4.69
C ARG A 116 21.34 -2.91 6.18
N TYR A 117 20.47 -2.03 6.68
CA TYR A 117 20.45 -1.67 8.10
C TYR A 117 19.04 -1.28 8.57
N LYS A 118 18.52 -1.99 9.58
CA LYS A 118 17.22 -1.67 10.22
C LYS A 118 16.05 -1.40 9.24
N GLY A 119 15.95 -2.17 8.15
CA GLY A 119 14.89 -2.01 7.14
C GLY A 119 15.13 -0.90 6.12
N LEU A 120 16.31 -0.30 6.12
CA LEU A 120 16.85 0.55 5.05
C LEU A 120 17.69 -0.31 4.10
N GLU A 121 17.47 -0.17 2.80
CA GLU A 121 18.36 -0.71 1.77
C GLU A 121 18.95 0.46 0.96
N ILE A 122 20.29 0.50 0.89
CA ILE A 122 21.02 1.46 0.07
C ILE A 122 21.82 0.67 -0.96
N THR A 123 21.55 0.94 -2.23
CA THR A 123 22.36 0.43 -3.34
C THR A 123 23.25 1.55 -3.85
N ILE A 124 24.56 1.34 -3.81
CA ILE A 124 25.55 2.24 -4.43
C ILE A 124 26.04 1.56 -5.69
N SER A 125 26.02 2.28 -6.81
CA SER A 125 26.50 1.78 -8.10
C SER A 125 27.52 2.77 -8.66
N THR A 126 28.68 2.24 -9.05
CA THR A 126 29.81 3.02 -9.60
C THR A 126 30.58 2.12 -10.57
N ASN A 127 31.41 2.71 -11.42
CA ASN A 127 32.33 1.97 -12.29
C ASN A 127 33.55 1.43 -11.53
N ASP A 128 33.82 1.99 -10.36
CA ASP A 128 34.91 1.61 -9.47
C ASP A 128 34.53 2.03 -8.04
N LEU A 129 34.49 1.08 -7.11
CA LEU A 129 34.18 1.34 -5.70
C LEU A 129 35.25 2.20 -5.01
N GLU A 130 36.49 2.21 -5.49
CA GLU A 130 37.56 3.04 -4.91
C GLU A 130 37.22 4.53 -4.96
N ILE A 131 36.50 4.97 -5.99
CA ILE A 131 36.06 6.37 -6.18
C ILE A 131 35.24 6.87 -4.98
N ILE A 132 34.56 5.97 -4.27
CA ILE A 132 33.75 6.30 -3.09
C ILE A 132 34.64 6.80 -1.95
N LEU A 133 35.92 6.41 -1.88
CA LEU A 133 36.85 6.83 -0.82
C LEU A 133 37.25 8.31 -0.90
N ASP A 134 37.21 8.89 -2.09
CA ASP A 134 37.56 10.29 -2.32
C ASP A 134 36.42 11.27 -1.96
N ILE A 135 35.26 10.74 -1.60
CA ILE A 135 34.02 11.50 -1.42
C ILE A 135 33.49 11.28 0.00
N ASP A 136 33.05 12.35 0.67
CA ASP A 136 32.31 12.23 1.92
C ASP A 136 30.86 11.84 1.63
N MET A 137 30.61 10.54 1.45
CA MET A 137 29.30 10.03 1.08
C MET A 137 28.26 10.25 2.17
N ALA A 138 28.67 10.22 3.45
CA ALA A 138 27.77 10.48 4.56
C ALA A 138 27.25 11.93 4.50
N LYS A 139 28.13 12.90 4.21
CA LYS A 139 27.73 14.29 3.98
C LYS A 139 26.85 14.43 2.75
N CYS A 140 27.17 13.75 1.64
CA CYS A 140 26.35 13.77 0.43
C CYS A 140 24.92 13.27 0.68
N VAL A 141 24.77 12.14 1.38
CA VAL A 141 23.47 11.61 1.78
C VAL A 141 22.74 12.59 2.68
N GLN A 142 23.42 13.19 3.67
CA GLN A 142 22.79 14.16 4.57
C GLN A 142 22.26 15.39 3.82
N MET A 143 23.03 15.94 2.88
CA MET A 143 22.59 17.08 2.07
C MET A 143 21.31 16.79 1.30
N VAL A 144 21.16 15.56 0.78
CA VAL A 144 19.92 15.13 0.11
C VAL A 144 18.79 14.96 1.11
N VAL A 145 19.04 14.35 2.28
CA VAL A 145 18.05 14.22 3.35
C VAL A 145 17.47 15.59 3.76
N ASP A 146 18.33 16.58 3.91
CA ASP A 146 17.96 17.95 4.25
C ASP A 146 17.11 18.61 3.14
N SER A 147 17.33 18.19 1.89
CA SER A 147 16.62 18.68 0.70
C SER A 147 15.33 17.90 0.37
N LEU A 148 15.02 16.83 1.12
CA LEU A 148 13.82 16.03 0.87
C LEU A 148 12.54 16.87 1.06
N PRO A 149 11.48 16.61 0.28
CA PRO A 149 10.22 17.33 0.39
C PRO A 149 9.49 17.04 1.72
N GLU A 150 8.38 17.76 1.95
CA GLU A 150 7.46 17.47 3.05
C GLU A 150 6.69 16.17 2.87
N LYS A 151 6.19 15.62 3.99
CA LYS A 151 5.48 14.35 4.07
C LYS A 151 4.41 14.21 2.99
N SER A 152 4.45 13.09 2.28
CA SER A 152 3.47 12.79 1.24
C SER A 152 2.78 11.45 1.50
N ARG A 153 1.45 11.46 1.38
CA ARG A 153 0.61 10.26 1.30
C ARG A 153 0.94 9.38 0.09
N LEU A 154 1.33 10.02 -1.01
CA LEU A 154 1.67 9.35 -2.27
C LEU A 154 3.10 8.83 -2.20
N SER A 155 3.32 7.64 -2.78
CA SER A 155 4.66 7.11 -3.05
C SER A 155 5.37 7.97 -4.08
N ARG A 156 6.65 8.25 -3.84
CA ARG A 156 7.49 9.07 -4.72
C ARG A 156 8.82 8.38 -5.03
N SER A 157 9.23 8.49 -6.29
CA SER A 157 10.63 8.35 -6.66
C SER A 157 11.21 9.73 -6.86
N LEU A 158 12.21 10.07 -6.05
CA LEU A 158 12.87 11.37 -6.03
C LEU A 158 14.29 11.24 -6.57
N PHE A 159 14.69 12.16 -7.45
CA PHE A 159 15.97 12.17 -8.12
C PHE A 159 16.72 13.46 -7.82
N PHE A 160 17.93 13.32 -7.28
CA PHE A 160 18.80 14.42 -6.92
C PHE A 160 20.17 14.26 -7.58
N GLN A 161 20.83 15.38 -7.82
CA GLN A 161 22.19 15.45 -8.28
C GLN A 161 23.00 16.30 -7.31
N ILE A 162 24.23 15.88 -7.01
CA ILE A 162 25.20 16.66 -6.26
C ILE A 162 26.33 17.04 -7.20
N ILE A 163 26.48 18.34 -7.45
CA ILE A 163 27.59 18.94 -8.22
C ILE A 163 28.14 20.09 -7.39
N ASP A 164 29.46 20.17 -7.23
CA ASP A 164 30.15 21.25 -6.52
C ASP A 164 29.58 21.51 -5.11
N SER A 165 29.25 20.43 -4.37
CA SER A 165 28.61 20.50 -3.06
C SER A 165 27.26 21.24 -3.02
N LYS A 166 26.53 21.27 -4.14
CA LYS A 166 25.14 21.75 -4.21
C LYS A 166 24.21 20.61 -4.59
N VAL A 167 23.08 20.52 -3.90
CA VAL A 167 22.00 19.58 -4.25
C VAL A 167 21.08 20.25 -5.27
N ILE A 168 20.84 19.55 -6.37
CA ILE A 168 19.94 19.96 -7.43
C ILE A 168 18.89 18.85 -7.57
N GLU A 169 17.61 19.21 -7.49
CA GLU A 169 16.52 18.29 -7.81
C GLU A 169 16.44 18.13 -9.33
N ILE A 170 16.37 16.88 -9.82
CA ILE A 170 16.29 16.63 -11.26
C ILE A 170 14.82 16.72 -11.69
N ASP A 171 14.43 17.91 -12.11
CA ASP A 171 13.09 18.21 -12.59
C ASP A 171 12.65 17.26 -13.74
N GLY A 172 11.41 16.79 -13.67
CA GLY A 172 10.81 15.90 -14.68
C GLY A 172 11.15 14.40 -14.53
N GLN A 173 12.09 14.03 -13.65
CA GLN A 173 12.33 12.62 -13.30
C GLN A 173 11.54 12.17 -12.07
N ASN A 174 11.09 13.10 -11.23
CA ASN A 174 10.32 12.79 -10.05
C ASN A 174 8.95 12.20 -10.40
N ARG A 175 8.70 10.97 -9.97
CA ARG A 175 7.48 10.23 -10.28
C ARG A 175 6.62 10.05 -9.05
N LYS A 176 5.31 10.25 -9.23
CA LYS A 176 4.29 9.79 -8.27
C LYS A 176 3.91 8.38 -8.67
N ASN A 177 4.25 7.40 -7.84
CA ASN A 177 4.03 6.00 -8.17
C ASN A 177 2.76 5.41 -7.52
N SER A 178 1.99 6.22 -6.79
CA SER A 178 0.79 5.72 -6.09
C SER A 178 -0.47 5.81 -6.94
N TYR A 179 -1.38 4.88 -6.69
CA TYR A 179 -2.78 5.01 -7.11
C TYR A 179 -3.40 6.30 -6.55
N ASN A 180 -4.28 6.89 -7.37
CA ASN A 180 -5.12 8.01 -6.98
C ASN A 180 -6.28 7.53 -6.11
N ASP A 181 -6.91 8.45 -5.39
CA ASP A 181 -8.15 8.17 -4.67
C ASP A 181 -9.26 7.82 -5.68
N VAL A 182 -10.10 6.85 -5.33
CA VAL A 182 -11.09 6.26 -6.25
C VAL A 182 -12.49 6.46 -5.70
N LEU A 183 -13.41 6.85 -6.59
CA LEU A 183 -14.84 6.70 -6.37
C LEU A 183 -15.29 5.39 -7.04
N ALA A 184 -15.81 4.46 -6.25
CA ALA A 184 -16.26 3.16 -6.74
C ALA A 184 -17.75 2.95 -6.48
N LEU A 185 -18.39 2.19 -7.37
CA LEU A 185 -19.75 1.68 -7.16
C LEU A 185 -19.64 0.17 -6.95
N GLN A 186 -20.24 -0.35 -5.89
CA GLN A 186 -20.18 -1.77 -5.55
C GLN A 186 -21.57 -2.33 -5.33
N MET A 187 -21.70 -3.63 -5.59
CA MET A 187 -22.88 -4.42 -5.26
C MET A 187 -22.43 -5.66 -4.49
N GLY A 188 -23.17 -6.02 -3.44
CA GLY A 188 -22.88 -7.21 -2.63
C GLY A 188 -24.16 -7.87 -2.16
N THR A 189 -24.07 -9.12 -1.74
CA THR A 189 -25.17 -9.85 -1.13
C THR A 189 -24.77 -10.33 0.26
N GLY A 190 -25.73 -10.48 1.15
CA GLY A 190 -25.47 -10.96 2.50
C GLY A 190 -26.56 -11.90 2.99
N ILE A 191 -26.21 -12.62 4.06
CA ILE A 191 -27.17 -13.35 4.89
C ILE A 191 -27.13 -12.72 6.27
N SER A 192 -28.29 -12.26 6.74
CA SER A 192 -28.48 -11.61 8.03
C SER A 192 -29.32 -12.50 8.95
N LEU A 193 -28.84 -12.75 10.16
CA LEU A 193 -29.60 -13.40 11.23
C LEU A 193 -30.12 -12.34 12.20
N LEU A 194 -31.45 -12.26 12.35
CA LEU A 194 -32.11 -11.24 13.14
C LEU A 194 -33.41 -11.74 13.75
N LYS A 195 -33.66 -11.50 15.04
CA LYS A 195 -34.89 -11.94 15.73
C LYS A 195 -35.21 -13.45 15.47
N ASN A 196 -34.17 -14.29 15.41
CA ASN A 196 -34.22 -15.71 15.06
C ASN A 196 -34.68 -16.05 13.63
N THR A 197 -34.71 -15.07 12.72
CA THR A 197 -35.03 -15.23 11.30
C THR A 197 -33.77 -15.00 10.47
N SER A 198 -33.58 -15.83 9.44
CA SER A 198 -32.53 -15.64 8.43
C SER A 198 -33.10 -14.85 7.25
N LEU A 199 -32.41 -13.80 6.86
CA LEU A 199 -32.78 -12.87 5.81
C LEU A 199 -31.67 -12.86 4.76
N VAL A 200 -32.04 -12.82 3.50
CA VAL A 200 -31.09 -12.52 2.42
C VAL A 200 -31.14 -11.03 2.18
N ASP A 201 -30.01 -10.44 1.85
CA ASP A 201 -29.93 -9.01 1.57
C ASP A 201 -29.07 -8.68 0.35
N LEU A 202 -29.40 -7.55 -0.27
CA LEU A 202 -28.68 -6.98 -1.42
C LEU A 202 -28.24 -5.57 -1.05
N THR A 203 -26.97 -5.26 -1.25
CA THR A 203 -26.39 -3.97 -0.92
C THR A 203 -25.81 -3.32 -2.16
N PHE A 204 -26.13 -2.05 -2.35
CA PHE A 204 -25.50 -1.17 -3.33
C PHE A 204 -24.75 -0.08 -2.57
N SER A 205 -23.49 0.16 -2.89
CA SER A 205 -22.71 1.20 -2.23
C SER A 205 -21.94 2.09 -3.20
N MET A 206 -21.78 3.33 -2.77
CA MET A 206 -20.85 4.29 -3.34
C MET A 206 -19.72 4.48 -2.34
N ASP A 207 -18.51 4.17 -2.78
CA ASP A 207 -17.32 4.03 -1.96
C ASP A 207 -16.28 5.09 -2.35
N PHE A 208 -15.79 5.83 -1.36
CA PHE A 208 -14.70 6.79 -1.46
C PHE A 208 -13.43 6.15 -0.89
N ILE A 209 -12.57 5.63 -1.76
CA ILE A 209 -11.39 4.83 -1.42
C ILE A 209 -10.15 5.72 -1.46
N PHE A 210 -9.45 5.81 -0.33
CA PHE A 210 -8.25 6.61 -0.17
C PHE A 210 -7.02 5.73 -0.09
N TYR A 211 -6.06 6.00 -0.97
CA TYR A 211 -4.79 5.26 -1.04
C TYR A 211 -3.67 6.01 -0.32
N LYS A 212 -2.79 5.24 0.32
CA LYS A 212 -1.54 5.69 0.92
C LYS A 212 -0.41 4.75 0.47
N LYS A 213 0.62 5.31 -0.17
CA LYS A 213 1.78 4.56 -0.68
C LYS A 213 1.40 3.30 -1.51
N GLY A 214 0.42 3.46 -2.40
CA GLY A 214 -0.08 2.37 -3.26
C GLY A 214 -1.09 1.42 -2.61
N LYS A 215 -1.32 1.51 -1.29
CA LYS A 215 -2.24 0.63 -0.55
C LYS A 215 -3.52 1.35 -0.15
N ILE A 216 -4.65 0.64 -0.11
CA ILE A 216 -5.90 1.17 0.44
C ILE A 216 -5.70 1.44 1.94
N SER A 217 -6.01 2.64 2.40
CA SER A 217 -5.90 3.00 3.82
C SER A 217 -7.28 3.17 4.45
N HIS A 218 -8.15 3.91 3.77
CA HIS A 218 -9.45 4.30 4.29
C HIS A 218 -10.52 4.23 3.20
N ASN A 219 -11.73 3.89 3.61
CA ASN A 219 -12.90 3.82 2.72
C ASN A 219 -14.10 4.39 3.45
N GLY A 220 -14.57 5.56 3.04
CA GLY A 220 -15.88 6.06 3.44
C GLY A 220 -16.92 5.59 2.44
N TYR A 221 -18.13 5.23 2.87
CA TYR A 221 -19.16 4.80 1.94
C TYR A 221 -20.56 5.22 2.37
N VAL A 222 -21.43 5.36 1.37
CA VAL A 222 -22.89 5.43 1.54
C VAL A 222 -23.49 4.22 0.84
N SER A 223 -24.42 3.52 1.47
CA SER A 223 -25.01 2.32 0.91
C SER A 223 -26.51 2.22 1.13
N THR A 224 -27.18 1.53 0.22
CA THR A 224 -28.56 1.09 0.37
C THR A 224 -28.55 -0.42 0.56
N ASN A 225 -29.11 -0.90 1.65
CA ASN A 225 -29.24 -2.33 1.97
C ASN A 225 -30.71 -2.74 1.94
N LEU A 226 -31.05 -3.63 1.00
CA LEU A 226 -32.37 -4.22 0.81
C LEU A 226 -32.40 -5.58 1.51
N MET A 227 -33.15 -5.68 2.61
CA MET A 227 -33.33 -6.92 3.38
C MET A 227 -34.64 -7.58 2.98
N TYR A 228 -34.57 -8.83 2.54
CA TYR A 228 -35.70 -9.62 2.08
C TYR A 228 -36.19 -10.53 3.22
N ASP A 229 -37.41 -10.26 3.67
CA ASP A 229 -38.13 -11.04 4.68
C ASP A 229 -39.23 -11.87 4.00
N PHE A 230 -39.05 -13.19 4.00
CA PHE A 230 -39.97 -14.14 3.38
C PHE A 230 -40.99 -14.61 4.42
N VAL A 231 -42.13 -13.92 4.50
CA VAL A 231 -43.21 -14.23 5.46
C VAL A 231 -43.81 -15.61 5.19
N ASN A 232 -43.94 -15.99 3.91
CA ASN A 232 -44.43 -17.28 3.42
C ASN A 232 -43.89 -17.53 1.99
N ASN A 233 -44.15 -18.71 1.40
CA ASN A 233 -43.76 -19.06 0.01
C ASN A 233 -44.36 -18.16 -1.10
N ARG A 234 -45.10 -17.10 -0.75
CA ARG A 234 -45.82 -16.21 -1.70
C ARG A 234 -45.64 -14.73 -1.43
N GLU A 235 -45.21 -14.34 -0.23
CA GLU A 235 -45.14 -12.94 0.18
C GLU A 235 -43.74 -12.62 0.66
N MET A 236 -43.21 -11.52 0.15
CA MET A 236 -41.86 -11.05 0.39
C MET A 236 -41.94 -9.58 0.75
N ASN A 237 -41.50 -9.26 1.97
CA ASN A 237 -41.34 -7.89 2.43
C ASN A 237 -39.91 -7.43 2.15
N ILE A 238 -39.77 -6.22 1.61
CA ILE A 238 -38.46 -5.59 1.41
C ILE A 238 -38.33 -4.44 2.40
N ASN A 239 -37.35 -4.54 3.29
CA ASN A 239 -36.98 -3.48 4.21
C ASN A 239 -35.69 -2.84 3.74
N THR A 240 -35.67 -1.52 3.62
CA THR A 240 -34.53 -0.78 3.05
C THR A 240 -33.88 0.09 4.11
N PHE A 241 -32.58 -0.11 4.31
CA PHE A 241 -31.74 0.75 5.11
C PHE A 241 -30.86 1.62 4.22
N LEU A 242 -30.82 2.92 4.51
CA LEU A 242 -29.79 3.81 4.01
C LEU A 242 -28.69 3.90 5.07
N ASN A 243 -27.44 3.66 4.68
CA ASN A 243 -26.31 3.58 5.59
C ASN A 243 -25.20 4.54 5.19
N ILE A 244 -24.49 5.00 6.20
CA ILE A 244 -23.17 5.60 6.08
C ILE A 244 -22.18 4.73 6.84
N GLY A 245 -21.01 4.51 6.29
CA GLY A 245 -20.00 3.71 6.95
C GLY A 245 -18.58 4.11 6.62
N TYR A 246 -17.67 3.55 7.39
CA TYR A 246 -16.25 3.80 7.31
C TYR A 246 -15.48 2.51 7.56
N ARG A 247 -14.46 2.23 6.75
CA ARG A 247 -13.55 1.10 6.90
C ARG A 247 -12.11 1.60 6.98
N SER A 248 -11.36 1.05 7.92
CA SER A 248 -9.91 1.21 8.01
C SER A 248 -9.25 -0.09 7.60
N TYR A 249 -8.33 0.01 6.65
CA TYR A 249 -7.63 -1.12 6.08
C TYR A 249 -6.26 -1.31 6.74
N TYR A 250 -5.83 -2.57 6.80
CA TYR A 250 -4.51 -2.98 7.24
C TYR A 250 -4.09 -4.22 6.44
N PHE A 251 -2.78 -4.41 6.30
CA PHE A 251 -2.21 -5.52 5.53
C PHE A 251 -1.45 -6.44 6.47
N ASN A 252 -1.58 -7.76 6.26
CA ASN A 252 -0.78 -8.73 7.00
C ASN A 252 0.62 -8.90 6.38
N LYS A 253 1.43 -9.81 6.92
CA LYS A 253 2.80 -10.06 6.42
C LYS A 253 2.83 -10.64 4.99
N GLU A 254 1.73 -11.23 4.54
CA GLU A 254 1.58 -11.81 3.21
C GLU A 254 0.99 -10.79 2.20
N ASP A 255 0.89 -9.52 2.62
CA ASP A 255 0.30 -8.42 1.87
C ASP A 255 -1.19 -8.62 1.53
N GLU A 256 -1.88 -9.48 2.29
CA GLU A 256 -3.33 -9.62 2.17
C GLU A 256 -4.04 -8.45 2.81
N GLU A 257 -5.05 -7.95 2.10
CA GLU A 257 -5.91 -6.85 2.54
C GLU A 257 -6.92 -7.32 3.60
N HIS A 258 -6.94 -6.63 4.73
CA HIS A 258 -7.93 -6.79 5.78
C HIS A 258 -8.51 -5.44 6.19
N PHE A 259 -9.71 -5.42 6.76
CA PHE A 259 -10.31 -4.21 7.29
C PHE A 259 -11.15 -4.43 8.56
N VAL A 260 -11.29 -3.35 9.31
CA VAL A 260 -12.33 -3.17 10.32
C VAL A 260 -13.19 -1.97 9.94
N GLY A 261 -14.49 -2.05 10.18
CA GLY A 261 -15.42 -1.00 9.78
C GLY A 261 -16.55 -0.76 10.75
N LEU A 262 -17.11 0.43 10.66
CA LEU A 262 -18.28 0.89 11.39
C LEU A 262 -19.35 1.30 10.39
N GLU A 263 -20.60 1.02 10.68
CA GLU A 263 -21.74 1.40 9.86
C GLU A 263 -22.87 1.95 10.73
N PHE A 264 -23.53 3.00 10.26
CA PHE A 264 -24.77 3.50 10.81
C PHE A 264 -25.85 3.54 9.73
N GLY A 265 -27.00 2.96 10.02
CA GLY A 265 -28.11 2.80 9.10
C GLY A 265 -29.42 3.36 9.66
N TYR A 266 -30.27 3.85 8.77
CA TYR A 266 -31.64 4.25 9.09
C TYR A 266 -32.63 3.57 8.16
N LEU A 267 -33.72 3.05 8.71
CA LEU A 267 -34.79 2.41 7.96
C LEU A 267 -35.59 3.46 7.18
N VAL A 268 -35.39 3.49 5.86
CA VAL A 268 -36.04 4.47 4.96
C VAL A 268 -37.28 3.91 4.27
N SER A 269 -37.38 2.58 4.16
CA SER A 269 -38.57 1.91 3.64
C SER A 269 -38.84 0.65 4.46
N ARG A 270 -40.10 0.47 4.86
CA ARG A 270 -40.52 -0.61 5.74
C ARG A 270 -41.68 -1.36 5.12
N GLN A 271 -41.59 -2.69 5.11
CA GLN A 271 -42.68 -3.58 4.75
C GLN A 271 -42.80 -4.69 5.79
N GLY A 272 -44.03 -5.00 6.19
CA GLY A 272 -44.33 -5.92 7.28
C GLY A 272 -43.98 -5.37 8.66
N ASP A 273 -43.79 -6.31 9.59
CA ASP A 273 -43.64 -6.07 11.04
C ASP A 273 -42.30 -6.56 11.61
N LEU A 274 -41.36 -6.96 10.74
CA LEU A 274 -40.01 -7.32 11.16
C LEU A 274 -39.30 -6.14 11.84
N PHE A 275 -39.55 -4.93 11.33
CA PHE A 275 -39.02 -3.69 11.87
C PHE A 275 -40.13 -2.71 12.29
N ASP A 276 -39.86 -1.91 13.32
CA ASP A 276 -40.69 -0.77 13.71
C ASP A 276 -40.42 0.49 12.86
N LYS A 277 -41.20 1.54 13.06
CA LYS A 277 -40.84 2.87 12.52
C LYS A 277 -39.64 3.42 13.29
N ASN A 278 -38.87 4.29 12.64
CA ASN A 278 -37.70 4.95 13.21
C ASN A 278 -36.65 3.96 13.73
N THR A 279 -36.40 2.90 12.97
CA THR A 279 -35.36 1.93 13.28
C THR A 279 -34.01 2.44 12.82
N PHE A 280 -33.06 2.48 13.74
CA PHE A 280 -31.65 2.72 13.47
C PHE A 280 -30.88 1.40 13.58
N ARG A 281 -29.79 1.31 12.83
CA ARG A 281 -28.86 0.18 12.84
C ARG A 281 -27.45 0.70 13.09
N PHE A 282 -26.73 0.06 13.97
CA PHE A 282 -25.29 0.25 14.13
C PHE A 282 -24.58 -1.06 13.85
N GLY A 283 -23.53 -1.04 13.04
CA GLY A 283 -22.78 -2.23 12.64
C GLY A 283 -21.29 -2.08 12.94
N LEU A 284 -20.69 -3.13 13.48
CA LEU A 284 -19.25 -3.36 13.47
C LEU A 284 -18.97 -4.43 12.42
N SER A 285 -18.01 -4.20 11.53
CA SER A 285 -17.64 -5.17 10.50
C SER A 285 -16.15 -5.47 10.50
N LYS A 286 -15.79 -6.68 10.07
CA LYS A 286 -14.42 -7.13 9.89
C LYS A 286 -14.34 -8.06 8.68
N SER A 287 -13.32 -7.89 7.85
CA SER A 287 -13.00 -8.86 6.80
C SER A 287 -12.56 -10.19 7.42
N ILE A 288 -13.12 -11.29 6.93
CA ILE A 288 -12.58 -12.62 7.19
C ILE A 288 -11.47 -12.92 6.18
N ASN A 289 -11.71 -12.55 4.92
CA ASN A 289 -10.77 -12.59 3.81
C ASN A 289 -11.24 -11.61 2.71
N SER A 290 -10.68 -11.72 1.50
CA SER A 290 -11.01 -10.87 0.35
C SER A 290 -12.48 -10.93 -0.10
N HIS A 291 -13.21 -12.00 0.21
CA HIS A 291 -14.58 -12.22 -0.28
C HIS A 291 -15.65 -12.13 0.81
N PHE A 292 -15.31 -12.49 2.05
CA PHE A 292 -16.24 -12.59 3.16
C PHE A 292 -16.01 -11.52 4.20
N THR A 293 -17.09 -10.85 4.61
CA THR A 293 -17.09 -9.88 5.71
C THR A 293 -18.10 -10.31 6.76
N PHE A 294 -17.68 -10.34 8.02
CA PHE A 294 -18.57 -10.54 9.14
C PHE A 294 -18.97 -9.18 9.72
N SER A 295 -20.25 -9.01 10.07
CA SER A 295 -20.72 -7.83 10.78
C SER A 295 -21.63 -8.21 11.95
N SER A 296 -21.29 -7.72 13.15
CA SER A 296 -22.23 -7.67 14.26
C SER A 296 -23.04 -6.38 14.17
N GLN A 297 -24.34 -6.49 14.38
CA GLN A 297 -25.28 -5.38 14.21
C GLN A 297 -26.12 -5.22 15.46
N LEU A 298 -26.38 -3.98 15.83
CA LEU A 298 -27.32 -3.60 16.88
C LEU A 298 -28.42 -2.76 16.23
N TYR A 299 -29.65 -3.22 16.37
CA TYR A 299 -30.82 -2.50 15.88
C TYR A 299 -31.51 -1.81 17.04
N MET A 300 -31.95 -0.58 16.81
CA MET A 300 -32.53 0.32 17.79
C MET A 300 -33.87 0.80 17.26
N GLU A 301 -34.96 0.33 17.89
CA GLU A 301 -36.33 0.53 17.44
C GLU A 301 -37.11 1.48 18.33
N ASP A 302 -38.19 2.02 17.76
CA ASP A 302 -39.18 2.85 18.48
C ASP A 302 -38.51 4.02 19.23
N ASN A 303 -37.65 4.76 18.52
CA ASN A 303 -36.87 5.87 19.05
C ASN A 303 -35.99 5.44 20.25
N PHE A 304 -35.18 4.40 20.05
CA PHE A 304 -34.20 3.91 21.04
C PHE A 304 -34.81 3.27 22.30
N LYS A 305 -36.05 2.78 22.23
CA LYS A 305 -36.69 2.07 23.36
C LYS A 305 -36.41 0.57 23.34
N ARG A 306 -36.17 0.00 22.17
CA ARG A 306 -35.94 -1.44 21.99
C ARG A 306 -34.63 -1.68 21.26
N PHE A 307 -33.88 -2.67 21.73
CA PHE A 307 -32.58 -3.03 21.19
C PHE A 307 -32.55 -4.53 20.94
N TYR A 308 -32.01 -4.94 19.79
CA TYR A 308 -31.76 -6.36 19.52
C TYR A 308 -30.52 -6.55 18.66
N PRO A 309 -29.78 -7.62 18.93
CA PRO A 309 -28.61 -7.96 18.13
C PRO A 309 -29.04 -8.59 16.81
N GLY A 310 -28.20 -8.40 15.81
CA GLY A 310 -28.19 -9.12 14.56
C GLY A 310 -26.75 -9.45 14.16
N VAL A 311 -26.61 -10.38 13.24
CA VAL A 311 -25.33 -10.73 12.64
C VAL A 311 -25.51 -10.83 11.14
N ARG A 312 -24.55 -10.34 10.37
CA ARG A 312 -24.56 -10.39 8.91
C ARG A 312 -23.26 -10.96 8.39
N LEU A 313 -23.37 -11.88 7.45
CA LEU A 313 -22.26 -12.36 6.65
C LEU A 313 -22.44 -11.81 5.23
N ASP A 314 -21.50 -10.96 4.83
CA ASP A 314 -21.46 -10.30 3.54
C ASP A 314 -20.53 -11.03 2.59
N ILE A 315 -20.98 -11.18 1.34
CA ILE A 315 -20.25 -11.73 0.23
C ILE A 315 -20.09 -10.62 -0.80
N LYS A 316 -18.83 -10.20 -1.02
CA LYS A 316 -18.48 -9.19 -2.01
C LYS A 316 -18.01 -9.86 -3.30
N PHE A 317 -18.37 -9.22 -4.40
CA PHE A 317 -18.14 -9.67 -5.77
C PHE A 317 -17.34 -8.63 -6.54
#